data_AF-A0A831SQW4-F1
#
_entry.id   AF-A0A831SQW4-F1
#
_cell.length_a   1.000
_cell.length_b   1.000
_cell.length_c   1.000
_cell.angle_alpha   90.00
_cell.angle_beta   90.00
_cell.angle_gamma   90.00
#
_symmetry.space_group_name_H-M   'P 1'
#
loop_
_entity.id
_entity.type
_entity.pdbx_description
1 polymer ?
#
loop_
_entity_poly.entity_id
_entity_poly.type
_entity_poly.pdbx_seq_one_letter_code
_entity_poly.pdbx_strand_id
1 'polypeptide(L)' 'MRIFHDTVHTVNLGDYIREQVDAWSQEMPDPEAWTSRRLCTRSTFVADDNGILAGFGELER' A
#
# COMPACT_ATOMS: atom_id res chain seq x y z
N MET A 1 4.50 2.26 3.18
CA MET A 1 5.20 1.14 2.50
C MET A 1 4.81 -0.20 3.04
N ARG A 2 5.24 -0.54 4.26
CA ARG A 2 5.01 -1.86 4.85
C ARG A 2 3.53 -2.28 4.81
N ILE A 3 2.61 -1.40 5.21
CA ILE A 3 1.17 -1.71 5.18
C ILE A 3 0.62 -2.03 3.78
N PHE A 4 1.13 -1.39 2.73
CA PHE A 4 0.75 -1.70 1.33
C PHE A 4 1.28 -3.08 0.93
N HIS A 5 2.59 -3.26 1.09
CA HIS A 5 3.28 -4.50 0.72
C HIS A 5 2.68 -5.71 1.47
N ASP A 6 2.51 -5.59 2.77
CA ASP A 6 1.99 -6.68 3.60
C ASP A 6 0.54 -6.99 3.25
N THR A 7 -0.30 -5.98 2.98
CA THR A 7 -1.70 -6.22 2.57
C THR A 7 -1.75 -7.02 1.26
N VAL A 8 -0.93 -6.65 0.26
CA VAL A 8 -0.85 -7.37 -1.02
C VAL A 8 -0.42 -8.82 -0.79
N HIS A 9 0.59 -9.07 0.03
CA HIS A 9 1.15 -10.41 0.24
C HIS A 9 0.41 -11.29 1.26
N THR A 10 -0.47 -10.73 2.09
CA THR A 10 -1.19 -11.48 3.13
C THR A 10 -2.68 -11.59 2.87
N VAL A 11 -3.32 -10.48 2.50
CA VAL A 11 -4.77 -10.44 2.28
C VAL A 11 -5.09 -10.85 0.84
N ASN A 12 -4.49 -10.18 -0.15
CA ASN A 12 -4.84 -10.39 -1.56
C ASN A 12 -4.42 -11.77 -2.08
N LEU A 13 -3.47 -12.44 -1.41
CA LEU A 13 -3.09 -13.82 -1.76
C LEU A 13 -4.27 -14.83 -1.60
N GLY A 14 -5.33 -14.46 -0.87
CA GLY A 14 -6.55 -15.26 -0.81
C GLY A 14 -7.33 -15.31 -2.13
N ASP A 15 -7.21 -14.28 -2.97
CA ASP A 15 -8.01 -14.10 -4.18
C ASP A 15 -7.17 -14.14 -5.48
N TYR A 16 -5.86 -13.93 -5.37
CA TYR A 16 -4.94 -13.78 -6.50
C TYR A 16 -3.78 -14.78 -6.44
N ILE A 17 -3.31 -15.22 -7.60
CA ILE A 17 -2.13 -16.09 -7.69
C ILE A 17 -0.86 -15.29 -7.38
N ARG A 18 0.20 -16.00 -6.98
CA ARG A 18 1.47 -15.35 -6.57
C ARG A 18 2.03 -14.44 -7.64
N GLU A 19 1.96 -14.84 -8.91
CA GLU A 19 2.47 -14.04 -10.02
C GLU A 19 1.74 -12.69 -10.14
N GLN A 20 0.45 -12.62 -9.79
CA GLN A 20 -0.32 -11.37 -9.79
C GLN A 20 0.01 -10.50 -8.58
N VAL A 21 0.10 -11.12 -7.40
CA VAL A 21 0.46 -10.44 -6.14
C VAL A 21 1.87 -9.84 -6.24
N ASP A 22 2.83 -10.63 -6.75
CA ASP A 22 4.22 -10.21 -6.96
C ASP A 22 4.30 -9.08 -8.01
N ALA A 23 3.47 -9.13 -9.06
CA ALA A 23 3.41 -8.05 -10.05
C ALA A 23 2.93 -6.72 -9.45
N TRP A 24 2.17 -6.73 -8.35
CA TRP A 24 1.71 -5.54 -7.67
C TRP A 24 2.68 -5.01 -6.61
N SER A 25 3.47 -5.90 -5.99
CA SER A 25 4.37 -5.52 -4.90
C SER A 25 5.59 -6.43 -4.81
N GLN A 26 6.41 -6.46 -5.85
CA GLN A 26 7.55 -7.38 -5.98
C GLN A 26 8.62 -7.20 -4.90
N GLU A 27 8.92 -5.96 -4.53
CA GLU A 27 9.87 -5.59 -3.49
C GLU A 27 9.27 -4.52 -2.58
N MET A 28 9.86 -4.35 -1.39
CA MET A 28 9.54 -3.22 -0.50
C MET A 28 9.73 -1.92 -1.29
N PRO A 29 8.68 -1.11 -1.50
CA PRO A 29 8.82 0.03 -2.38
C PRO A 29 9.71 1.10 -1.72
N ASP A 30 10.44 1.86 -2.55
CA ASP A 30 11.38 2.89 -2.10
C ASP A 30 10.66 4.05 -1.37
N PRO A 31 10.94 4.29 -0.07
CA PRO A 31 10.24 5.30 0.72
C PRO A 31 10.27 6.70 0.12
N GLU A 32 11.38 7.10 -0.48
CA GLU A 32 11.56 8.45 -1.03
C GLU A 32 10.78 8.63 -2.33
N ALA A 33 10.89 7.68 -3.27
CA ALA A 33 10.13 7.70 -4.51
C ALA A 33 8.61 7.73 -4.27
N TRP A 34 8.10 7.01 -3.28
CA TRP A 34 6.67 6.96 -3.00
C TRP A 34 6.15 8.19 -2.28
N THR A 35 6.92 8.73 -1.34
CA THR A 35 6.55 9.98 -0.68
C THR A 35 6.47 11.09 -1.73
N SER A 36 7.52 11.26 -2.53
CA SER A 36 7.60 12.31 -3.55
C SER A 36 6.61 12.13 -4.70
N ARG A 37 6.34 10.90 -5.16
CA ARG A 37 5.50 10.65 -6.36
C ARG A 37 4.05 10.26 -6.10
N ARG A 38 3.72 9.66 -4.96
CA ARG A 38 2.35 9.24 -4.62
C ARG A 38 1.74 10.06 -3.50
N LEU A 39 2.39 10.08 -2.33
CA LEU A 39 1.77 10.71 -1.14
C LEU A 39 1.63 12.22 -1.30
N CYS A 40 2.66 12.89 -1.84
CA CYS A 40 2.64 14.35 -2.01
C CYS A 40 1.78 14.82 -3.19
N THR A 41 1.40 13.95 -4.11
CA THR A 41 0.67 14.30 -5.35
C THR A 41 -0.80 13.92 -5.29
N ARG A 42 -1.21 13.08 -4.33
CA ARG A 42 -2.57 12.55 -4.20
C ARG A 42 -3.16 12.84 -2.83
N SER A 43 -4.49 12.96 -2.78
CA SER A 43 -5.20 13.02 -1.51
C SER A 43 -5.18 11.65 -0.86
N THR A 44 -4.25 11.45 0.07
CA THR A 44 -4.06 10.20 0.79
C THR A 44 -4.68 10.29 2.18
N PHE A 45 -5.49 9.30 2.53
CA PHE A 45 -6.13 9.15 3.83
C PHE A 45 -5.57 7.92 4.54
N VAL A 46 -5.57 7.97 5.86
CA VAL A 46 -5.11 6.88 6.72
C VAL A 46 -6.23 6.48 7.68
N ALA A 47 -6.35 5.17 7.92
CA ALA A 47 -7.19 4.63 8.98
C ALA A 47 -6.30 4.39 10.21
N ASP A 48 -6.64 5.06 11.31
CA ASP A 48 -5.99 4.89 12.61
C ASP A 48 -6.87 4.02 13.51
N ASP A 49 -6.26 3.02 14.14
CA ASP A 49 -6.84 2.23 15.20
C ASP A 49 -5.97 2.38 16.45
N ASN A 50 -6.37 3.31 17.33
CA ASN A 50 -5.68 3.57 18.60
C ASN A 50 -4.18 3.91 18.45
N GLY A 51 -3.82 4.74 17.47
CA GLY A 51 -2.43 5.09 17.16
C GLY A 51 -1.69 4.07 16.29
N ILE A 52 -2.35 2.99 15.87
CA ILE A 52 -1.83 2.03 14.92
C ILE A 52 -2.41 2.34 13.54
N LEU A 53 -1.53 2.49 12.54
CA LEU A 53 -1.94 2.62 11.15
C LEU A 53 -2.53 1.28 10.67
N ALA A 54 -3.85 1.23 10.54
CA ALA A 54 -4.62 0.04 10.16
C ALA A 54 -4.91 -0.03 8.65
N GLY A 55 -4.83 1.10 7.95
CA GLY A 55 -5.03 1.13 6.50
C GLY A 55 -4.69 2.49 5.89
N PHE A 56 -4.68 2.55 4.57
CA PHE A 56 -4.58 3.80 3.82
C PHE A 56 -5.39 3.70 2.53
N GLY A 57 -5.78 4.86 1.99
CA GLY A 57 -6.49 4.96 0.73
C GLY A 57 -6.17 6.25 0.02
N GLU A 58 -6.24 6.23 -1.30
CA GLU A 58 -6.07 7.40 -2.15
C GLU A 58 -7.41 7.72 -2.81
N LEU A 59 -7.81 8.99 -2.83
CA LEU A 59 -9.00 9.45 -3.54
C LEU A 59 -8.59 10.44 -4.63
N GLU A 60 -8.92 10.11 -5.88
CA GLU A 60 -8.87 11.06 -7.00
C GLU A 60 -10.24 11.72 -7.15
N ARG A 61 -10.26 13.00 -7.53
CA ARG A 61 -11.46 13.84 -7.58
C ARG A 61 -11.99 13.95 -9.00
#